data_AF-A0A4Y1QQG4-F1
#
_entry.id   AF-A0A4Y1QQG4-F1
#
_cell.length_a   1.000
_cell.length_b   1.000
_cell.length_c   1.000
_cell.angle_alpha   90.00
_cell.angle_beta   90.00
_cell.angle_gamma   90.00
#
_symmetry.space_group_name_H-M   'P 1'
#
loop_
_entity.id
_entity.type
_entity.pdbx_description
1 polymer ?
#
loop_
_entity_poly.entity_id
_entity_poly.type
_entity_poly.pdbx_seq_one_letter_code
_entity_poly.pdbx_strand_id
1 'polypeptide(L)'
;MQVALTAAGRNLGAVENPFSPKAYLVRYWNKEVRNDAEKPSFLLSKASPLTAVDSAAFAKLASQNGLSSKLPEFCASANLLCFSDLGQSLEKHDKDSTFTGYAAKNFTNYGTDRLAGVDSFKNYSIDENLPVDSFRRYSHDSVNHKDQFTNYASGGNVVDESFNSYAGGATSGAGEFKKYADSVNVPNLRFNSYSDDSNGRAQSFTSYTENGNAGDQSFTSYSKNGNGAPNEFTGYGTSSNVVGSGFTGYGETGNGANDKFNNYGKDMNNPVNRFKSYGDGGNAAVETFTSYRDKANVGEDSFQSYAKNSNGEKINFANYGKSFNVGFDKFTGYGKGAQGQSIGFKIYGVNNSFSDYAKKESVSFKSYTKASSGKGTRMAASGSLVKRWVEPGKFFRESMLKKGVVMPMPDIQDKMPKRSFLPRTISSKLPFATSKIAELKQIFHADDNSTMEKIILDALQECERAPSAGETKRCVGSAEDMIDFATTVLGRNVVVRSTENVNGAKHNVMIGSVKGINGGKVTQSVSCHQSLFPYLLYYCHSVPKVRVYEADLLDPLSKAKINHGVAICHLDTSAWSPTHGSFMALGSGPGQIEVCHWIFQNDMTWAIAD
;
A
#
# COMPACT_ATOMS: atom_id res chain seq x y z
N MET A 1 52.62 4.64 -52.63
CA MET A 1 52.57 5.63 -51.53
C MET A 1 51.27 6.38 -51.72
N GLN A 2 50.23 5.96 -51.00
CA GLN A 2 48.83 6.22 -51.34
C GLN A 2 48.16 7.01 -50.20
N VAL A 3 47.37 7.99 -50.61
CA VAL A 3 46.65 8.99 -49.82
C VAL A 3 45.58 8.35 -48.92
N ALA A 4 45.43 8.85 -47.69
CA ALA A 4 44.13 8.94 -47.00
C ALA A 4 44.21 9.90 -45.79
N LEU A 5 43.51 11.04 -45.88
CA LEU A 5 43.16 11.87 -44.73
C LEU A 5 42.10 11.16 -43.90
N THR A 6 42.33 10.98 -42.60
CA THR A 6 41.34 10.49 -41.63
C THR A 6 40.57 11.65 -41.03
N ALA A 7 39.27 11.70 -41.34
CA ALA A 7 38.31 12.61 -40.72
C ALA A 7 37.94 12.13 -39.31
N ALA A 8 38.07 13.01 -38.32
CA ALA A 8 37.57 12.80 -36.97
C ALA A 8 36.05 13.03 -36.94
N GLY A 9 35.28 11.95 -36.76
CA GLY A 9 33.83 12.01 -36.58
C GLY A 9 33.46 12.61 -35.22
N ARG A 10 32.95 13.86 -35.22
CA ARG A 10 32.12 14.37 -34.12
C ARG A 10 30.77 13.69 -34.18
N ASN A 11 30.39 13.04 -33.08
CA ASN A 11 29.06 12.47 -32.87
C ASN A 11 28.07 13.64 -32.72
N LEU A 12 27.41 14.03 -33.82
CA LEU A 12 26.29 14.97 -33.82
C LEU A 12 25.09 14.27 -33.17
N GLY A 13 24.86 14.55 -31.88
CA GLY A 13 23.59 14.17 -31.23
C GLY A 13 22.42 14.71 -32.05
N ALA A 14 21.41 13.87 -32.28
CA ALA A 14 20.21 14.25 -32.99
C ALA A 14 19.66 15.58 -32.44
N VAL A 15 19.44 16.56 -33.33
CA VAL A 15 18.86 17.85 -32.96
C VAL A 15 17.48 17.58 -32.34
N GLU A 16 17.35 17.79 -31.03
CA GLU A 16 16.09 17.60 -30.30
C GLU A 16 15.02 18.52 -30.92
N ASN A 17 13.90 17.94 -31.36
CA ASN A 17 12.84 18.69 -32.04
C ASN A 17 12.35 19.83 -31.13
N PRO A 18 12.39 21.11 -31.57
CA PRO A 18 12.03 22.24 -30.72
C PRO A 18 10.55 22.25 -30.31
N PHE A 19 9.69 21.46 -30.96
CA PHE A 19 8.27 21.32 -30.64
C PHE A 19 7.95 20.09 -29.79
N SER A 20 8.96 19.34 -29.31
CA SER A 20 8.72 18.26 -28.35
C SER A 20 8.19 18.82 -27.02
N PRO A 21 7.43 18.03 -26.24
CA PRO A 21 6.98 18.42 -24.90
C PRO A 21 8.13 18.84 -23.98
N LYS A 22 9.27 18.13 -24.04
CA LYS A 22 10.46 18.46 -23.25
C LYS A 22 11.08 19.81 -23.66
N ALA A 23 11.20 20.08 -24.97
CA ALA A 23 11.68 21.37 -25.45
C ALA A 23 10.72 22.52 -25.08
N TYR A 24 9.41 22.26 -25.12
CA TYR A 24 8.39 23.20 -24.65
C TYR A 24 8.54 23.48 -23.14
N LEU A 25 8.71 22.45 -22.31
CA LEU A 25 8.92 22.60 -20.87
C LEU A 25 10.14 23.45 -20.55
N VAL A 26 11.26 23.29 -21.27
CA VAL A 26 12.45 24.13 -21.09
C VAL A 26 12.16 25.61 -21.40
N ARG A 27 11.40 25.90 -22.47
CA ARG A 27 10.98 27.27 -22.78
C ARG A 27 10.02 27.81 -21.72
N TYR A 28 9.10 26.98 -21.24
CA TYR A 28 8.14 27.35 -20.20
C TYR A 28 8.86 27.69 -18.89
N TRP A 29 9.84 26.89 -18.49
CA TRP A 29 10.71 27.15 -17.35
C TRP A 29 11.39 28.52 -17.46
N ASN A 30 12.03 28.82 -18.59
CA ASN A 30 12.71 30.11 -18.82
C ASN A 30 11.77 31.31 -18.74
N LYS A 31 10.48 31.12 -19.01
CA LYS A 31 9.47 32.18 -18.96
C LYS A 31 8.97 32.43 -17.54
N GLU A 32 8.74 31.36 -16.77
CA GLU A 32 8.09 31.45 -15.46
C GLU A 32 9.07 31.53 -14.29
N VAL A 33 10.25 30.90 -14.38
CA VAL A 33 11.31 30.95 -13.37
C VAL A 33 12.33 32.02 -13.75
N ARG A 34 12.50 33.02 -12.88
CA ARG A 34 13.33 34.22 -13.12
C ARG A 34 14.60 34.19 -12.26
N ASN A 35 15.50 33.27 -12.55
CA ASN A 35 16.85 33.21 -12.02
C ASN A 35 17.79 32.44 -12.95
N ASP A 36 19.09 32.50 -12.65
CA ASP A 36 20.15 31.85 -13.42
C ASP A 36 20.55 30.48 -12.84
N ALA A 37 19.73 29.91 -11.96
CA ALA A 37 20.00 28.60 -11.39
C ALA A 37 19.97 27.50 -12.48
N GLU A 38 20.76 26.44 -12.26
CA GLU A 38 20.78 25.30 -13.18
C GLU A 38 19.37 24.68 -13.27
N LYS A 39 18.97 24.34 -14.50
CA LYS A 39 17.66 23.71 -14.72
C LYS A 39 17.67 22.31 -14.12
N PRO A 40 16.61 21.93 -13.39
CA PRO A 40 16.54 20.65 -12.71
C PRO A 40 16.42 19.51 -13.72
N SER A 41 17.55 18.86 -14.04
CA SER A 41 17.59 17.72 -14.97
C SER A 41 16.64 16.59 -14.55
N PHE A 42 16.48 16.36 -13.24
CA PHE A 42 15.56 15.37 -12.68
C PHE A 42 14.07 15.68 -12.90
N LEU A 43 13.69 16.95 -13.01
CA LEU A 43 12.32 17.34 -13.34
C LEU A 43 12.12 17.32 -14.86
N LEU A 44 13.09 17.80 -15.63
CA LEU A 44 13.03 17.78 -17.09
C LEU A 44 12.98 16.35 -17.66
N SER A 45 13.62 15.38 -16.99
CA SER A 45 13.57 13.96 -17.39
C SER A 45 12.19 13.33 -17.18
N LYS A 46 11.30 13.96 -16.42
CA LYS A 46 9.91 13.53 -16.20
C LYS A 46 8.94 14.04 -17.28
N ALA A 47 9.40 14.88 -18.20
CA ALA A 47 8.60 15.34 -19.32
C ALA A 47 8.11 14.17 -20.20
N SER A 48 7.00 14.37 -20.89
CA SER A 48 6.46 13.37 -21.82
C SER A 48 7.48 13.00 -22.90
N PRO A 49 7.66 11.70 -23.20
CA PRO A 49 8.51 11.25 -24.29
C PRO A 49 7.83 11.36 -25.66
N LEU A 50 6.58 11.81 -25.72
CA LEU A 50 5.83 11.99 -26.96
C LEU A 50 6.62 12.84 -27.97
N THR A 51 6.57 12.45 -29.25
CA THR A 51 7.03 13.32 -30.33
C THR A 51 6.11 14.55 -30.47
N ALA A 52 6.56 15.57 -31.20
CA ALA A 52 5.71 16.72 -31.51
C ALA A 52 4.43 16.31 -32.27
N VAL A 53 4.55 15.31 -33.15
CA VAL A 53 3.42 14.78 -33.94
C VAL A 53 2.44 14.01 -33.05
N ASP A 54 2.95 13.11 -32.22
CA ASP A 54 2.11 12.33 -31.31
C ASP A 54 1.42 13.22 -30.28
N SER A 55 2.14 14.21 -29.74
CA SER A 55 1.56 15.19 -28.82
C SER A 55 0.39 15.94 -29.45
N ALA A 56 0.52 16.37 -30.71
CA ALA A 56 -0.58 17.02 -31.43
C ALA A 56 -1.74 16.06 -31.73
N ALA A 57 -1.45 14.83 -32.14
CA ALA A 57 -2.44 13.80 -32.46
C ALA A 57 -3.27 13.41 -31.22
N PHE A 58 -2.60 13.08 -30.10
CA PHE A 58 -3.28 12.75 -28.85
C PHE A 58 -3.99 13.96 -28.23
N ALA A 59 -3.46 15.18 -28.38
CA ALA A 59 -4.17 16.38 -27.96
C ALA A 59 -5.49 16.61 -28.73
N LYS A 60 -5.54 16.21 -30.01
CA LYS A 60 -6.78 16.23 -30.81
C LYS A 60 -7.75 15.15 -30.35
N LEU A 61 -7.27 13.92 -30.15
CA LEU A 61 -8.09 12.83 -29.62
C LEU A 61 -8.67 13.17 -28.24
N ALA A 62 -7.88 13.76 -27.35
CA ALA A 62 -8.32 14.21 -26.04
C ALA A 62 -9.47 15.21 -26.14
N SER A 63 -9.40 16.19 -27.06
CA SER A 63 -10.48 17.17 -27.26
C SER A 63 -11.77 16.59 -27.84
N GLN A 64 -11.71 15.37 -28.39
CA GLN A 64 -12.82 14.67 -29.02
C GLN A 64 -13.30 13.49 -28.17
N ASN A 65 -12.81 13.34 -26.92
CA ASN A 65 -13.04 12.17 -26.06
C ASN A 65 -12.68 10.84 -26.73
N GLY A 66 -11.72 10.85 -27.66
CA GLY A 66 -11.35 9.70 -28.50
C GLY A 66 -10.11 8.94 -28.01
N LEU A 67 -9.52 9.28 -26.86
CA LEU A 67 -8.28 8.67 -26.38
C LEU A 67 -8.42 7.16 -26.11
N SER A 68 -9.56 6.71 -25.60
CA SER A 68 -9.81 5.28 -25.32
C SER A 68 -9.58 4.39 -26.55
N SER A 69 -10.00 4.86 -27.72
CA SER A 69 -9.84 4.13 -28.99
C SER A 69 -8.37 3.88 -29.40
N LYS A 70 -7.43 4.59 -28.78
CA LYS A 70 -5.99 4.54 -29.03
C LYS A 70 -5.20 4.43 -27.74
N LEU A 71 -5.79 3.85 -26.70
CA LEU A 71 -5.17 3.74 -25.38
C LEU A 71 -3.83 3.00 -25.43
N PRO A 72 -3.69 1.81 -26.07
CA PRO A 72 -2.40 1.10 -26.10
C PRO A 72 -1.27 1.93 -26.72
N GLU A 73 -1.53 2.59 -27.85
CA GLU A 73 -0.55 3.48 -28.50
C GLU A 73 -0.25 4.71 -27.64
N PHE A 74 -1.26 5.27 -26.97
CA PHE A 74 -1.08 6.40 -26.07
C PHE A 74 -0.21 6.04 -24.85
N CYS A 75 -0.47 4.88 -24.24
CA CYS A 75 0.29 4.39 -23.10
C CYS A 75 1.76 4.16 -23.44
N ALA A 76 2.03 3.50 -24.57
CA ALA A 76 3.38 3.25 -25.03
C ALA A 76 4.13 4.55 -25.37
N SER A 77 3.52 5.44 -26.14
CA SER A 77 4.17 6.66 -26.64
C SER A 77 4.33 7.75 -25.57
N ALA A 78 3.42 7.82 -24.59
CA ALA A 78 3.49 8.80 -23.50
C ALA A 78 4.11 8.24 -22.21
N ASN A 79 4.50 6.96 -22.18
CA ASN A 79 5.01 6.26 -21.00
C ASN A 79 4.03 6.34 -19.82
N LEU A 80 2.82 5.82 -20.05
CA LEU A 80 1.76 5.74 -19.05
C LEU A 80 1.73 4.35 -18.39
N LEU A 81 1.21 4.32 -17.17
CA LEU A 81 0.77 3.10 -16.52
C LEU A 81 -0.58 2.67 -17.11
N CYS A 82 -0.57 1.57 -17.84
CA CYS A 82 -1.76 0.91 -18.36
C CYS A 82 -1.62 -0.58 -18.13
N PHE A 83 -2.68 -1.23 -17.64
CA PHE A 83 -2.68 -2.68 -17.53
C PHE A 83 -2.97 -3.27 -18.90
N SER A 84 -2.21 -4.29 -19.27
CA SER A 84 -2.57 -5.14 -20.39
C SER A 84 -3.92 -5.80 -20.09
N ASP A 85 -4.83 -5.89 -21.06
CA ASP A 85 -5.99 -6.78 -20.96
C ASP A 85 -5.45 -8.22 -20.82
N LEU A 86 -5.30 -8.69 -19.58
CA LEU A 86 -4.93 -10.08 -19.32
C LEU A 86 -6.17 -10.92 -19.62
N GLY A 87 -6.33 -11.32 -20.88
CA GLY A 87 -7.33 -12.31 -21.28
C GLY A 87 -7.22 -13.61 -20.47
N GLN A 88 -8.24 -14.45 -20.54
CA GLN A 88 -8.17 -15.79 -19.95
C GLN A 88 -7.05 -16.60 -20.60
N SER A 89 -6.16 -17.19 -19.80
CA SER A 89 -5.29 -18.26 -20.32
C SER A 89 -6.14 -19.51 -20.54
N LEU A 90 -6.10 -20.07 -21.75
CA LEU A 90 -6.70 -21.34 -22.11
C LEU A 90 -5.73 -22.52 -21.91
N GLU A 91 -4.54 -22.28 -21.35
CA GLU A 91 -3.55 -23.32 -21.08
C GLU A 91 -4.11 -24.35 -20.08
N LYS A 92 -4.11 -25.62 -20.47
CA LYS A 92 -4.46 -26.75 -19.61
C LYS A 92 -3.18 -27.43 -19.10
N HIS A 93 -3.19 -27.81 -17.84
CA HIS A 93 -2.07 -28.51 -17.21
C HIS A 93 -2.53 -29.86 -16.70
N ASP A 94 -2.13 -30.93 -17.41
CA ASP A 94 -2.57 -32.31 -17.17
C ASP A 94 -1.57 -33.15 -16.35
N LYS A 95 -0.44 -32.57 -15.91
CA LYS A 95 0.54 -33.20 -14.99
C LYS A 95 0.78 -32.38 -13.72
N ASP A 96 1.17 -33.05 -12.65
CA ASP A 96 1.65 -32.40 -11.41
C ASP A 96 2.76 -31.40 -11.77
N SER A 97 2.69 -30.23 -11.16
CA SER A 97 3.51 -29.09 -11.53
C SER A 97 4.14 -28.43 -10.30
N THR A 98 5.41 -28.05 -10.45
CA THR A 98 6.15 -27.26 -9.44
C THR A 98 6.57 -25.95 -10.06
N PHE A 99 5.98 -24.85 -9.60
CA PHE A 99 6.18 -23.52 -10.15
C PHE A 99 7.14 -22.72 -9.25
N THR A 100 8.31 -22.37 -9.79
CA THR A 100 9.37 -21.68 -9.02
C THR A 100 9.32 -20.16 -9.06
N GLY A 101 8.78 -19.53 -10.12
CA GLY A 101 8.69 -18.08 -10.27
C GLY A 101 7.89 -17.64 -11.49
N TYR A 102 6.84 -16.84 -11.28
CA TYR A 102 5.94 -16.32 -12.32
C TYR A 102 5.52 -14.88 -11.98
N ALA A 103 5.22 -14.06 -12.99
CA ALA A 103 4.63 -12.73 -12.83
C ALA A 103 3.74 -12.40 -14.05
N ALA A 104 2.73 -11.56 -13.88
CA ALA A 104 1.93 -10.97 -14.96
C ALA A 104 1.25 -12.00 -15.90
N LYS A 105 0.65 -13.05 -15.32
CA LYS A 105 -0.06 -14.12 -16.05
C LYS A 105 -1.34 -14.51 -15.31
N ASN A 106 -2.46 -14.57 -16.01
CA ASN A 106 -3.71 -15.13 -15.48
C ASN A 106 -3.67 -16.66 -15.45
N PHE A 107 -3.80 -17.24 -14.26
CA PHE A 107 -3.89 -18.68 -14.06
C PHE A 107 -5.35 -19.08 -13.95
N THR A 108 -5.88 -19.79 -14.94
CA THR A 108 -7.32 -20.06 -15.00
C THR A 108 -7.71 -21.33 -14.25
N ASN A 109 -7.00 -22.45 -14.45
CA ASN A 109 -7.38 -23.74 -13.89
C ASN A 109 -6.18 -24.68 -13.71
N TYR A 110 -5.75 -24.89 -12.47
CA TYR A 110 -4.63 -25.78 -12.11
C TYR A 110 -5.06 -26.80 -11.08
N GLY A 111 -4.50 -28.01 -11.10
CA GLY A 111 -4.80 -29.06 -10.12
C GLY A 111 -6.25 -29.56 -10.13
N THR A 112 -7.05 -29.20 -11.13
CA THR A 112 -8.48 -29.54 -11.17
C THR A 112 -8.71 -31.00 -11.54
N ASP A 113 -9.70 -31.64 -10.90
CA ASP A 113 -10.08 -33.04 -11.10
C ASP A 113 -8.92 -34.05 -10.88
N ARG A 114 -7.91 -33.67 -10.08
CA ARG A 114 -6.72 -34.51 -9.87
C ARG A 114 -6.95 -35.64 -8.90
N LEU A 115 -6.41 -36.82 -9.20
CA LEU A 115 -6.40 -37.96 -8.30
C LEU A 115 -5.00 -38.20 -7.73
N ALA A 116 -4.83 -37.96 -6.43
CA ALA A 116 -3.55 -38.03 -5.72
C ALA A 116 -2.44 -37.17 -6.35
N GLY A 117 -1.27 -37.09 -5.71
CA GLY A 117 -0.16 -36.27 -6.20
C GLY A 117 0.02 -34.96 -5.44
N VAL A 118 0.94 -34.13 -5.94
CA VAL A 118 1.31 -32.86 -5.30
C VAL A 118 1.54 -31.76 -6.35
N ASP A 119 0.80 -30.67 -6.23
CA ASP A 119 1.10 -29.42 -6.93
C ASP A 119 1.71 -28.41 -5.95
N SER A 120 2.67 -27.61 -6.42
CA SER A 120 3.23 -26.55 -5.59
C SER A 120 3.57 -25.28 -6.37
N PHE A 121 3.19 -24.14 -5.79
CA PHE A 121 3.56 -22.80 -6.22
C PHE A 121 4.48 -22.17 -5.18
N LYS A 122 5.70 -21.81 -5.58
CA LYS A 122 6.68 -21.21 -4.67
C LYS A 122 6.62 -19.70 -4.65
N ASN A 123 6.75 -19.05 -5.81
CA ASN A 123 6.81 -17.60 -5.94
C ASN A 123 5.93 -17.14 -7.09
N TYR A 124 4.96 -16.29 -6.77
CA TYR A 124 4.06 -15.67 -7.73
C TYR A 124 4.07 -14.16 -7.50
N SER A 125 4.50 -13.41 -8.51
CA SER A 125 4.58 -11.95 -8.55
C SER A 125 5.36 -11.32 -7.39
N ILE A 126 6.51 -11.93 -7.05
CA ILE A 126 7.36 -11.52 -5.92
C ILE A 126 8.27 -10.36 -6.31
N ASP A 127 8.39 -9.38 -5.43
CA ASP A 127 9.13 -8.13 -5.60
C ASP A 127 8.69 -7.32 -6.84
N GLU A 128 7.53 -7.66 -7.40
CA GLU A 128 6.91 -6.93 -8.48
C GLU A 128 6.26 -5.66 -7.95
N ASN A 129 6.40 -4.59 -8.71
CA ASN A 129 6.08 -3.28 -8.17
C ASN A 129 4.59 -2.96 -8.20
N LEU A 130 3.93 -3.43 -9.26
CA LEU A 130 2.50 -3.34 -9.53
C LEU A 130 2.00 -4.65 -10.15
N PRO A 131 2.12 -5.79 -9.47
CA PRO A 131 1.49 -6.99 -9.97
C PRO A 131 -0.02 -6.77 -9.92
N VAL A 132 -0.62 -7.00 -11.09
CA VAL A 132 -2.06 -7.05 -11.27
C VAL A 132 -2.35 -8.38 -11.90
N ASP A 133 -2.54 -9.38 -11.04
CA ASP A 133 -2.85 -10.73 -11.45
C ASP A 133 -4.19 -11.20 -10.84
N SER A 134 -4.80 -12.16 -11.54
CA SER A 134 -5.93 -12.91 -11.03
C SER A 134 -5.64 -14.40 -11.12
N PHE A 135 -5.43 -15.02 -9.97
CA PHE A 135 -5.39 -16.46 -9.87
C PHE A 135 -6.82 -16.98 -9.74
N ARG A 136 -7.34 -17.65 -10.76
CA ARG A 136 -8.76 -18.02 -10.79
C ARG A 136 -9.05 -19.30 -10.04
N ARG A 137 -8.41 -20.42 -10.38
CA ARG A 137 -8.74 -21.71 -9.75
C ARG A 137 -7.52 -22.58 -9.54
N TYR A 138 -7.39 -23.09 -8.33
CA TYR A 138 -6.38 -24.08 -7.96
C TYR A 138 -7.02 -25.25 -7.23
N SER A 139 -6.74 -26.48 -7.65
CA SER A 139 -7.14 -27.75 -7.03
C SER A 139 -8.66 -28.00 -6.89
N HIS A 140 -9.45 -27.43 -7.80
CA HIS A 140 -10.90 -27.63 -7.80
C HIS A 140 -11.27 -29.11 -8.03
N ASP A 141 -12.23 -29.66 -7.29
CA ASP A 141 -12.71 -31.05 -7.40
C ASP A 141 -11.62 -32.15 -7.31
N SER A 142 -10.45 -31.84 -6.74
CA SER A 142 -9.37 -32.82 -6.60
C SER A 142 -9.67 -33.87 -5.53
N VAL A 143 -9.14 -35.08 -5.69
CA VAL A 143 -9.34 -36.23 -4.80
C VAL A 143 -8.01 -36.71 -4.25
N ASN A 144 -7.84 -36.70 -2.93
CA ASN A 144 -6.61 -37.14 -2.23
C ASN A 144 -5.33 -36.39 -2.67
N HIS A 145 -5.48 -35.20 -3.26
CA HIS A 145 -4.38 -34.39 -3.79
C HIS A 145 -3.74 -33.52 -2.71
N LYS A 146 -2.46 -33.17 -2.83
CA LYS A 146 -1.80 -32.18 -1.95
C LYS A 146 -1.45 -30.91 -2.71
N ASP A 147 -1.75 -29.76 -2.12
CA ASP A 147 -1.55 -28.47 -2.77
C ASP A 147 -0.78 -27.53 -1.87
N GLN A 148 0.22 -26.84 -2.43
CA GLN A 148 1.05 -25.91 -1.67
C GLN A 148 1.18 -24.59 -2.40
N PHE A 149 0.91 -23.49 -1.70
CA PHE A 149 1.18 -22.14 -2.17
C PHE A 149 2.07 -21.41 -1.16
N THR A 150 3.30 -21.06 -1.55
CA THR A 150 4.28 -20.49 -0.61
C THR A 150 4.19 -18.97 -0.56
N ASN A 151 4.40 -18.29 -1.68
CA ASN A 151 4.37 -16.83 -1.74
C ASN A 151 3.54 -16.36 -2.93
N TYR A 152 2.60 -15.48 -2.63
CA TYR A 152 1.86 -14.68 -3.58
C TYR A 152 2.22 -13.21 -3.29
N ALA A 153 2.45 -12.44 -4.34
CA ALA A 153 2.61 -10.99 -4.41
C ALA A 153 3.30 -10.30 -3.21
N SER A 154 4.38 -10.88 -2.69
CA SER A 154 5.13 -10.35 -1.56
C SER A 154 6.24 -9.41 -2.03
N GLY A 155 6.57 -8.40 -1.22
CA GLY A 155 7.65 -7.43 -1.50
C GLY A 155 7.30 -6.30 -2.48
N GLY A 156 6.09 -6.31 -3.04
CA GLY A 156 5.62 -5.28 -3.97
C GLY A 156 5.25 -3.96 -3.29
N ASN A 157 5.08 -2.89 -4.08
CA ASN A 157 4.69 -1.58 -3.52
C ASN A 157 3.18 -1.38 -3.51
N VAL A 158 2.54 -1.40 -4.68
CA VAL A 158 1.07 -1.32 -4.79
C VAL A 158 0.56 -2.56 -5.50
N VAL A 159 0.30 -3.58 -4.69
CA VAL A 159 -0.11 -4.90 -5.16
C VAL A 159 -1.63 -4.92 -5.24
N ASP A 160 -2.17 -5.30 -6.39
CA ASP A 160 -3.60 -5.55 -6.51
C ASP A 160 -3.88 -6.90 -7.12
N GLU A 161 -4.37 -7.77 -6.27
CA GLU A 161 -4.33 -9.18 -6.54
C GLU A 161 -5.62 -9.85 -6.10
N SER A 162 -6.07 -10.77 -6.94
CA SER A 162 -7.26 -11.56 -6.67
C SER A 162 -6.97 -13.04 -6.76
N PHE A 163 -7.43 -13.80 -5.78
CA PHE A 163 -7.41 -15.25 -5.80
C PHE A 163 -8.84 -15.75 -5.63
N ASN A 164 -9.39 -16.36 -6.69
CA ASN A 164 -10.81 -16.61 -6.77
C ASN A 164 -11.21 -17.93 -6.08
N SER A 165 -10.53 -19.04 -6.32
CA SER A 165 -10.85 -20.27 -5.58
C SER A 165 -9.65 -21.20 -5.38
N TYR A 166 -9.49 -21.68 -4.15
CA TYR A 166 -8.53 -22.70 -3.77
C TYR A 166 -9.26 -23.95 -3.27
N ALA A 167 -9.01 -25.12 -3.84
CA ALA A 167 -9.54 -26.43 -3.43
C ALA A 167 -11.08 -26.52 -3.28
N GLY A 168 -11.83 -25.78 -4.09
CA GLY A 168 -13.30 -25.86 -4.08
C GLY A 168 -13.77 -27.26 -4.49
N GLY A 169 -14.71 -27.86 -3.75
CA GLY A 169 -15.24 -29.21 -4.04
C GLY A 169 -14.26 -30.38 -3.82
N ALA A 170 -13.03 -30.10 -3.37
CA ALA A 170 -12.00 -31.13 -3.22
C ALA A 170 -12.33 -32.14 -2.11
N THR A 171 -12.01 -33.42 -2.34
CA THR A 171 -12.29 -34.53 -1.43
C THR A 171 -11.00 -35.20 -0.94
N SER A 172 -10.81 -35.35 0.38
CA SER A 172 -9.59 -35.88 1.00
C SER A 172 -8.34 -35.05 0.65
N GLY A 173 -7.17 -35.45 1.14
CA GLY A 173 -5.89 -34.77 0.91
C GLY A 173 -5.62 -33.59 1.86
N ALA A 174 -4.71 -32.70 1.46
CA ALA A 174 -4.32 -31.55 2.29
C ALA A 174 -3.86 -30.33 1.47
N GLY A 175 -4.20 -29.12 1.91
CA GLY A 175 -3.76 -27.88 1.29
C GLY A 175 -3.09 -26.92 2.27
N GLU A 176 -2.06 -26.20 1.79
CA GLU A 176 -1.35 -25.18 2.57
C GLU A 176 -1.14 -23.91 1.74
N PHE A 177 -1.54 -22.75 2.29
CA PHE A 177 -1.23 -21.43 1.75
C PHE A 177 -0.40 -20.64 2.77
N LYS A 178 0.86 -20.31 2.46
CA LYS A 178 1.78 -19.69 3.43
C LYS A 178 1.69 -18.16 3.45
N LYS A 179 1.87 -17.48 2.33
CA LYS A 179 1.91 -16.00 2.27
C LYS A 179 1.16 -15.45 1.08
N TYR A 180 0.17 -14.60 1.33
CA TYR A 180 -0.59 -13.92 0.28
C TYR A 180 0.01 -12.58 -0.16
N ALA A 181 0.54 -11.80 0.78
CA ALA A 181 1.21 -10.54 0.53
C ALA A 181 2.01 -10.10 1.78
N ASP A 182 3.30 -10.40 1.83
CA ASP A 182 4.18 -9.97 2.92
C ASP A 182 5.00 -8.74 2.51
N SER A 183 5.10 -7.76 3.41
CA SER A 183 5.89 -6.54 3.24
C SER A 183 5.49 -5.68 2.04
N VAL A 184 4.17 -5.64 1.76
CA VAL A 184 3.59 -4.80 0.70
C VAL A 184 3.19 -3.44 1.27
N ASN A 185 3.68 -2.35 0.69
CA ASN A 185 3.40 -1.02 1.22
C ASN A 185 1.91 -0.63 1.12
N VAL A 186 1.26 -0.86 -0.03
CA VAL A 186 -0.15 -0.56 -0.29
C VAL A 186 -0.87 -1.78 -0.90
N PRO A 187 -1.23 -2.79 -0.10
CA PRO A 187 -2.08 -3.90 -0.51
C PRO A 187 -3.48 -3.46 -0.99
N ASN A 188 -3.95 -4.03 -2.10
CA ASN A 188 -5.36 -4.10 -2.51
C ASN A 188 -5.74 -5.56 -2.82
N LEU A 189 -6.09 -6.33 -1.80
CA LEU A 189 -6.06 -7.79 -1.90
C LEU A 189 -7.44 -8.42 -1.76
N ARG A 190 -7.73 -9.44 -2.58
CA ARG A 190 -9.03 -10.11 -2.63
C ARG A 190 -8.89 -11.62 -2.70
N PHE A 191 -9.32 -12.33 -1.66
CA PHE A 191 -9.47 -13.78 -1.70
C PHE A 191 -10.96 -14.14 -1.67
N ASN A 192 -11.46 -14.82 -2.70
CA ASN A 192 -12.88 -15.18 -2.74
C ASN A 192 -13.13 -16.45 -1.92
N SER A 193 -12.68 -17.63 -2.35
CA SER A 193 -12.96 -18.88 -1.62
C SER A 193 -11.75 -19.75 -1.36
N TYR A 194 -11.65 -20.26 -0.14
CA TYR A 194 -10.64 -21.24 0.28
C TYR A 194 -11.31 -22.49 0.85
N SER A 195 -11.26 -23.59 0.11
CA SER A 195 -11.77 -24.93 0.46
C SER A 195 -13.28 -25.01 0.68
N ASP A 196 -14.05 -24.15 0.01
CA ASP A 196 -15.51 -24.25 0.01
C ASP A 196 -15.99 -25.59 -0.60
N ASP A 197 -17.06 -26.14 -0.05
CA ASP A 197 -17.67 -27.41 -0.45
C ASP A 197 -16.74 -28.64 -0.39
N SER A 198 -15.61 -28.52 0.33
CA SER A 198 -14.62 -29.61 0.45
C SER A 198 -15.01 -30.68 1.47
N ASN A 199 -14.53 -31.91 1.28
CA ASN A 199 -14.91 -33.07 2.10
C ASN A 199 -13.71 -33.89 2.56
N GLY A 200 -13.43 -33.94 3.86
CA GLY A 200 -12.39 -34.72 4.51
C GLY A 200 -10.97 -34.20 4.28
N ARG A 201 -10.80 -32.91 3.96
CA ARG A 201 -9.53 -32.30 3.54
C ARG A 201 -8.94 -31.36 4.59
N ALA A 202 -7.73 -31.64 5.07
CA ALA A 202 -7.06 -30.78 6.06
C ALA A 202 -6.46 -29.53 5.38
N GLN A 203 -6.60 -28.37 6.03
CA GLN A 203 -6.32 -27.09 5.38
C GLN A 203 -5.65 -26.09 6.32
N SER A 204 -4.64 -25.37 5.83
CA SER A 204 -3.99 -24.29 6.57
C SER A 204 -3.70 -23.05 5.73
N PHE A 205 -3.93 -21.88 6.32
CA PHE A 205 -3.58 -20.58 5.75
C PHE A 205 -2.75 -19.79 6.76
N THR A 206 -1.49 -19.53 6.44
CA THR A 206 -0.53 -19.01 7.43
C THR A 206 -0.60 -17.49 7.55
N SER A 207 -0.55 -16.76 6.44
CA SER A 207 -0.54 -15.30 6.48
C SER A 207 -1.17 -14.67 5.24
N TYR A 208 -2.09 -13.75 5.46
CA TYR A 208 -2.72 -12.99 4.38
C TYR A 208 -1.86 -11.77 4.03
N THR A 209 -2.09 -10.64 4.69
CA THR A 209 -1.20 -9.47 4.59
C THR A 209 -0.38 -9.32 5.86
N GLU A 210 0.90 -9.04 5.69
CA GLU A 210 1.84 -8.85 6.79
C GLU A 210 2.72 -7.62 6.51
N ASN A 211 3.00 -6.82 7.54
CA ASN A 211 3.90 -5.65 7.44
C ASN A 211 3.46 -4.57 6.43
N GLY A 212 2.15 -4.41 6.19
CA GLY A 212 1.63 -3.43 5.24
C GLY A 212 1.52 -2.01 5.81
N ASN A 213 1.67 -0.98 4.97
CA ASN A 213 1.63 0.40 5.46
C ASN A 213 0.23 1.05 5.31
N ALA A 214 -0.42 0.87 4.17
CA ALA A 214 -1.75 1.42 3.86
C ALA A 214 -2.54 0.46 2.95
N GLY A 215 -3.79 0.79 2.58
CA GLY A 215 -4.56 0.03 1.58
C GLY A 215 -5.70 -0.81 2.17
N ASP A 216 -6.28 -1.70 1.36
CA ASP A 216 -7.42 -2.53 1.75
C ASP A 216 -7.21 -4.00 1.40
N GLN A 217 -7.84 -4.87 2.17
CA GLN A 217 -7.77 -6.30 1.98
C GLN A 217 -9.10 -6.96 2.35
N SER A 218 -9.47 -8.01 1.61
CA SER A 218 -10.74 -8.69 1.80
C SER A 218 -10.64 -10.20 1.57
N PHE A 219 -11.30 -10.98 2.42
CA PHE A 219 -11.39 -12.42 2.31
C PHE A 219 -12.86 -12.84 2.44
N THR A 220 -13.39 -13.57 1.46
CA THR A 220 -14.84 -13.82 1.38
C THR A 220 -15.25 -15.09 2.10
N SER A 221 -14.68 -16.24 1.77
CA SER A 221 -15.08 -17.51 2.40
C SER A 221 -13.91 -18.45 2.67
N TYR A 222 -13.93 -19.05 3.85
CA TYR A 222 -13.04 -20.13 4.25
C TYR A 222 -13.86 -21.34 4.68
N SER A 223 -13.73 -22.45 3.97
CA SER A 223 -14.36 -23.76 4.24
C SER A 223 -15.87 -23.71 4.41
N LYS A 224 -16.56 -22.89 3.61
CA LYS A 224 -18.03 -22.87 3.60
C LYS A 224 -18.57 -24.21 3.13
N ASN A 225 -19.57 -24.76 3.82
CA ASN A 225 -20.13 -26.10 3.57
C ASN A 225 -19.12 -27.26 3.66
N GLY A 226 -17.94 -27.04 4.26
CA GLY A 226 -16.90 -28.07 4.37
C GLY A 226 -17.29 -29.21 5.32
N ASN A 227 -16.76 -30.41 5.11
CA ASN A 227 -17.05 -31.59 5.95
C ASN A 227 -15.78 -32.29 6.47
N GLY A 228 -15.70 -32.57 7.76
CA GLY A 228 -14.89 -33.64 8.37
C GLY A 228 -13.39 -33.43 8.61
N ALA A 229 -12.81 -32.26 8.32
CA ALA A 229 -11.37 -32.04 8.52
C ALA A 229 -11.04 -30.69 9.19
N PRO A 230 -9.92 -30.62 9.93
CA PRO A 230 -9.52 -29.41 10.65
C PRO A 230 -9.07 -28.29 9.70
N ASN A 231 -9.51 -27.06 10.02
CA ASN A 231 -9.11 -25.84 9.33
C ASN A 231 -8.32 -24.91 10.26
N GLU A 232 -7.22 -24.35 9.76
CA GLU A 232 -6.44 -23.36 10.50
C GLU A 232 -6.13 -22.10 9.69
N PHE A 233 -6.43 -20.94 10.26
CA PHE A 233 -6.01 -19.63 9.76
C PHE A 233 -5.13 -18.92 10.79
N THR A 234 -3.89 -18.61 10.42
CA THR A 234 -2.89 -18.15 11.39
C THR A 234 -2.82 -16.63 11.54
N GLY A 235 -2.78 -15.85 10.46
CA GLY A 235 -2.54 -14.40 10.55
C GLY A 235 -3.21 -13.59 9.44
N TYR A 236 -3.92 -12.55 9.83
CA TYR A 236 -4.55 -11.58 8.94
C TYR A 236 -4.15 -10.16 9.34
N GLY A 237 -3.30 -9.50 8.57
CA GLY A 237 -2.93 -8.10 8.81
C GLY A 237 -1.94 -7.87 9.95
N THR A 238 -1.09 -8.84 10.33
CA THR A 238 -0.16 -8.62 11.45
C THR A 238 0.88 -7.56 11.10
N SER A 239 1.31 -6.77 12.08
CA SER A 239 2.34 -5.73 11.91
C SER A 239 2.01 -4.68 10.84
N SER A 240 0.73 -4.46 10.51
CA SER A 240 0.30 -3.50 9.49
C SER A 240 -0.19 -2.16 10.06
N ASN A 241 0.06 -1.05 9.36
CA ASN A 241 -0.11 0.32 9.87
C ASN A 241 -1.55 0.85 9.70
N VAL A 242 -1.97 1.22 8.48
CA VAL A 242 -3.30 1.79 8.17
C VAL A 242 -4.01 0.96 7.10
N VAL A 243 -4.28 -0.31 7.39
CA VAL A 243 -4.90 -1.23 6.42
C VAL A 243 -6.36 -1.48 6.78
N GLY A 244 -7.26 -1.21 5.84
CA GLY A 244 -8.66 -1.63 5.91
C GLY A 244 -8.78 -3.14 5.70
N SER A 245 -9.42 -3.83 6.62
CA SER A 245 -9.42 -5.30 6.67
C SER A 245 -10.83 -5.84 6.72
N GLY A 246 -11.18 -6.73 5.77
CA GLY A 246 -12.49 -7.36 5.66
C GLY A 246 -12.42 -8.89 5.66
N PHE A 247 -13.21 -9.56 6.48
CA PHE A 247 -13.40 -11.01 6.44
C PHE A 247 -14.89 -11.35 6.50
N THR A 248 -15.40 -12.06 5.49
CA THR A 248 -16.84 -12.29 5.37
C THR A 248 -17.30 -13.54 6.09
N GLY A 249 -16.72 -14.71 5.86
CA GLY A 249 -17.18 -15.95 6.50
C GLY A 249 -16.11 -17.01 6.68
N TYR A 250 -16.07 -17.62 7.86
CA TYR A 250 -15.20 -18.75 8.19
C TYR A 250 -16.07 -19.92 8.69
N GLY A 251 -15.96 -21.10 8.08
CA GLY A 251 -16.63 -22.32 8.52
C GLY A 251 -18.17 -22.29 8.45
N GLU A 252 -18.75 -21.42 7.61
CA GLU A 252 -20.21 -21.33 7.49
C GLU A 252 -20.79 -22.69 7.07
N THR A 253 -21.81 -23.16 7.80
CA THR A 253 -22.54 -24.41 7.53
C THR A 253 -21.65 -25.68 7.41
N GLY A 254 -20.42 -25.63 7.93
CA GLY A 254 -19.50 -26.76 7.92
C GLY A 254 -19.91 -27.87 8.90
N ASN A 255 -19.39 -29.09 8.73
CA ASN A 255 -19.74 -30.25 9.56
C ASN A 255 -18.49 -31.00 10.03
N GLY A 256 -18.37 -31.35 11.31
CA GLY A 256 -17.32 -32.26 11.82
C GLY A 256 -15.88 -31.72 11.79
N ALA A 257 -15.68 -30.41 11.71
CA ALA A 257 -14.35 -29.79 11.66
C ALA A 257 -13.83 -29.37 13.06
N ASN A 258 -12.51 -29.28 13.21
CA ASN A 258 -11.85 -28.59 14.34
C ASN A 258 -11.24 -27.31 13.79
N ASP A 259 -11.93 -26.20 14.03
CA ASP A 259 -11.72 -24.94 13.35
C ASP A 259 -11.00 -23.94 14.26
N LYS A 260 -9.96 -23.30 13.70
CA LYS A 260 -9.07 -22.43 14.45
C LYS A 260 -8.66 -21.19 13.67
N PHE A 261 -9.02 -20.03 14.19
CA PHE A 261 -8.52 -18.72 13.76
C PHE A 261 -7.60 -18.14 14.84
N ASN A 262 -6.30 -18.02 14.54
CA ASN A 262 -5.32 -17.58 15.53
C ASN A 262 -5.31 -16.06 15.69
N ASN A 263 -5.31 -15.29 14.60
CA ASN A 263 -5.09 -13.86 14.70
C ASN A 263 -5.70 -13.01 13.57
N TYR A 264 -6.51 -12.04 13.95
CA TYR A 264 -7.02 -10.98 13.10
C TYR A 264 -6.51 -9.61 13.59
N GLY A 265 -5.51 -9.07 12.91
CA GLY A 265 -5.00 -7.71 13.12
C GLY A 265 -4.16 -7.50 14.39
N LYS A 266 -3.09 -8.27 14.60
CA LYS A 266 -2.22 -8.12 15.78
C LYS A 266 -1.05 -7.20 15.50
N ASP A 267 -0.64 -6.46 16.54
CA ASP A 267 0.39 -5.44 16.45
C ASP A 267 0.01 -4.56 15.24
N MET A 268 -1.01 -3.70 15.34
CA MET A 268 -1.40 -2.79 14.25
C MET A 268 -1.41 -1.35 14.74
N ASN A 269 -1.29 -0.36 13.86
CA ASN A 269 -1.32 1.04 14.32
C ASN A 269 -2.75 1.60 14.37
N ASN A 270 -3.39 1.77 13.22
CA ASN A 270 -4.73 2.33 13.10
C ASN A 270 -5.58 1.56 12.08
N PRO A 271 -5.88 0.27 12.33
CA PRO A 271 -6.69 -0.54 11.44
C PRO A 271 -8.17 -0.15 11.46
N VAL A 272 -8.82 -0.42 10.32
CA VAL A 272 -10.29 -0.48 10.21
C VAL A 272 -10.64 -1.94 9.92
N ASN A 273 -11.12 -2.66 10.93
CA ASN A 273 -11.35 -4.10 10.87
C ASN A 273 -12.83 -4.44 10.80
N ARG A 274 -13.21 -5.32 9.87
CA ARG A 274 -14.59 -5.78 9.67
C ARG A 274 -14.61 -7.28 9.50
N PHE A 275 -15.15 -7.99 10.49
CA PHE A 275 -15.30 -9.44 10.47
C PHE A 275 -16.79 -9.78 10.59
N LYS A 276 -17.33 -10.51 9.61
CA LYS A 276 -18.77 -10.75 9.55
C LYS A 276 -19.16 -12.04 10.27
N SER A 277 -18.78 -13.22 9.81
CA SER A 277 -19.23 -14.49 10.44
C SER A 277 -18.10 -15.49 10.67
N TYR A 278 -18.20 -16.22 11.78
CA TYR A 278 -17.33 -17.36 12.11
C TYR A 278 -18.19 -18.50 12.66
N GLY A 279 -18.19 -19.67 12.02
CA GLY A 279 -18.90 -20.88 12.44
C GLY A 279 -20.44 -20.79 12.35
N ASP A 280 -20.97 -19.86 11.54
CA ASP A 280 -22.41 -19.65 11.45
C ASP A 280 -23.12 -20.87 10.81
N GLY A 281 -24.05 -21.48 11.54
CA GLY A 281 -24.79 -22.67 11.13
C GLY A 281 -23.94 -23.96 11.09
N GLY A 282 -22.70 -23.92 11.59
CA GLY A 282 -21.77 -25.04 11.56
C GLY A 282 -22.04 -26.09 12.65
N ASN A 283 -21.69 -27.34 12.34
CA ASN A 283 -21.70 -28.51 13.23
C ASN A 283 -20.25 -28.96 13.52
N ALA A 284 -19.35 -28.02 13.79
CA ALA A 284 -17.93 -28.29 14.09
C ALA A 284 -17.74 -28.85 15.50
N ALA A 285 -16.77 -29.74 15.72
CA ALA A 285 -16.47 -30.26 17.06
C ALA A 285 -15.88 -29.17 17.97
N VAL A 286 -14.93 -28.39 17.46
CA VAL A 286 -14.30 -27.29 18.21
C VAL A 286 -14.21 -26.05 17.34
N GLU A 287 -14.63 -24.92 17.91
CA GLU A 287 -14.56 -23.60 17.29
C GLU A 287 -13.70 -22.68 18.16
N THR A 288 -12.57 -22.20 17.63
CA THR A 288 -11.62 -21.38 18.39
C THR A 288 -11.17 -20.14 17.64
N PHE A 289 -11.48 -18.96 18.20
CA PHE A 289 -10.95 -17.68 17.77
C PHE A 289 -10.03 -17.11 18.86
N THR A 290 -8.74 -17.02 18.56
CA THR A 290 -7.74 -16.72 19.59
C THR A 290 -7.57 -15.22 19.83
N SER A 291 -7.47 -14.42 18.76
CA SER A 291 -7.13 -13.01 18.90
C SER A 291 -7.75 -12.14 17.82
N TYR A 292 -8.46 -11.10 18.26
CA TYR A 292 -8.93 -10.00 17.43
C TYR A 292 -8.35 -8.68 17.95
N ARG A 293 -7.55 -8.03 17.11
CA ARG A 293 -6.86 -6.78 17.39
C ARG A 293 -6.05 -6.75 18.70
N ASP A 294 -5.11 -7.68 18.84
CA ASP A 294 -4.19 -7.70 19.99
C ASP A 294 -3.03 -6.73 19.78
N LYS A 295 -2.75 -5.90 20.80
CA LYS A 295 -1.62 -4.94 20.82
C LYS A 295 -1.65 -3.89 19.72
N ALA A 296 -2.84 -3.52 19.23
CA ALA A 296 -2.94 -2.38 18.33
C ALA A 296 -2.80 -1.04 19.09
N ASN A 297 -2.38 0.02 18.39
CA ASN A 297 -2.29 1.35 18.98
C ASN A 297 -3.69 1.95 19.19
N VAL A 298 -4.54 2.01 18.15
CA VAL A 298 -5.96 2.43 18.15
C VAL A 298 -6.70 1.67 17.02
N GLY A 299 -7.99 1.92 16.76
CA GLY A 299 -8.66 1.43 15.54
C GLY A 299 -10.20 1.42 15.62
N GLU A 300 -10.83 1.14 14.48
CA GLU A 300 -12.29 0.96 14.34
C GLU A 300 -12.59 -0.49 13.98
N ASP A 301 -13.30 -1.18 14.86
CA ASP A 301 -13.56 -2.61 14.75
C ASP A 301 -15.05 -2.92 14.68
N SER A 302 -15.41 -3.88 13.83
CA SER A 302 -16.73 -4.49 13.80
C SER A 302 -16.65 -6.01 13.65
N PHE A 303 -17.33 -6.72 14.54
CA PHE A 303 -17.51 -8.18 14.53
C PHE A 303 -19.01 -8.50 14.56
N GLN A 304 -19.56 -9.18 13.55
CA GLN A 304 -21.02 -9.37 13.47
C GLN A 304 -21.51 -10.64 14.18
N SER A 305 -21.00 -11.82 13.83
CA SER A 305 -21.48 -13.09 14.40
C SER A 305 -20.35 -14.09 14.65
N TYR A 306 -20.39 -14.67 15.84
CA TYR A 306 -19.55 -15.81 16.21
C TYR A 306 -20.44 -16.96 16.65
N ALA A 307 -20.33 -18.09 15.95
CA ALA A 307 -21.01 -19.35 16.19
C ALA A 307 -22.54 -19.20 16.28
N LYS A 308 -23.13 -18.41 15.36
CA LYS A 308 -24.59 -18.23 15.32
C LYS A 308 -25.24 -19.50 14.80
N ASN A 309 -26.26 -20.02 15.48
CA ASN A 309 -26.98 -21.24 15.12
C ASN A 309 -26.08 -22.48 14.96
N SER A 310 -24.90 -22.49 15.61
CA SER A 310 -23.98 -23.63 15.55
C SER A 310 -24.39 -24.76 16.50
N ASN A 311 -23.87 -25.95 16.25
CA ASN A 311 -24.02 -27.13 17.11
C ASN A 311 -22.64 -27.78 17.32
N GLY A 312 -21.77 -27.09 18.05
CA GLY A 312 -20.40 -27.56 18.28
C GLY A 312 -20.09 -27.86 19.74
N GLU A 313 -19.21 -28.82 20.02
CA GLU A 313 -18.93 -29.27 21.39
C GLU A 313 -18.33 -28.15 22.26
N LYS A 314 -17.41 -27.36 21.67
CA LYS A 314 -16.67 -26.31 22.38
C LYS A 314 -16.48 -25.06 21.54
N ILE A 315 -16.86 -23.92 22.11
CA ILE A 315 -16.83 -22.62 21.43
C ILE A 315 -15.99 -21.63 22.28
N ASN A 316 -14.82 -21.22 21.80
CA ASN A 316 -13.88 -20.37 22.55
C ASN A 316 -13.48 -19.11 21.79
N PHE A 317 -13.68 -17.96 22.43
CA PHE A 317 -13.15 -16.67 21.97
C PHE A 317 -12.23 -16.09 23.04
N ALA A 318 -10.93 -15.98 22.75
CA ALA A 318 -9.96 -15.63 23.78
C ALA A 318 -9.74 -14.11 23.95
N ASN A 319 -9.71 -13.30 22.89
CA ASN A 319 -9.42 -11.87 23.02
C ASN A 319 -10.08 -11.01 21.95
N TYR A 320 -10.78 -9.95 22.36
CA TYR A 320 -11.36 -8.94 21.48
C TYR A 320 -10.97 -7.51 21.88
N GLY A 321 -10.30 -6.77 20.97
CA GLY A 321 -10.18 -5.30 21.04
C GLY A 321 -9.12 -4.78 22.02
N LYS A 322 -7.99 -5.47 22.20
CA LYS A 322 -6.95 -5.05 23.17
C LYS A 322 -5.97 -4.04 22.56
N SER A 323 -6.30 -2.75 22.71
CA SER A 323 -5.47 -1.64 22.22
C SER A 323 -4.75 -0.86 23.32
N PHE A 324 -3.67 -0.17 22.97
CA PHE A 324 -2.96 0.76 23.85
C PHE A 324 -3.78 2.02 24.13
N ASN A 325 -4.49 2.53 23.12
CA ASN A 325 -5.42 3.66 23.22
C ASN A 325 -6.86 3.22 22.92
N VAL A 326 -7.83 3.98 23.43
CA VAL A 326 -9.26 3.67 23.27
C VAL A 326 -9.69 3.89 21.82
N GLY A 327 -10.25 2.86 21.19
CA GLY A 327 -10.87 2.89 19.86
C GLY A 327 -12.39 2.75 19.90
N PHE A 328 -12.99 2.38 18.77
CA PHE A 328 -14.41 2.01 18.66
C PHE A 328 -14.54 0.54 18.32
N ASP A 329 -15.18 -0.24 19.21
CA ASP A 329 -15.25 -1.69 19.10
C ASP A 329 -16.72 -2.17 19.15
N LYS A 330 -17.24 -2.65 18.02
CA LYS A 330 -18.61 -3.18 17.92
C LYS A 330 -18.63 -4.69 17.75
N PHE A 331 -19.19 -5.41 18.73
CA PHE A 331 -19.42 -6.85 18.65
C PHE A 331 -20.93 -7.15 18.72
N THR A 332 -21.50 -7.70 17.65
CA THR A 332 -22.98 -7.79 17.53
C THR A 332 -23.54 -9.05 18.18
N GLY A 333 -23.05 -10.25 17.84
CA GLY A 333 -23.67 -11.52 18.22
C GLY A 333 -22.71 -12.63 18.61
N TYR A 334 -22.92 -13.26 19.77
CA TYR A 334 -22.10 -14.37 20.28
C TYR A 334 -22.94 -15.60 20.65
N GLY A 335 -22.80 -16.71 19.92
CA GLY A 335 -23.47 -17.98 20.18
C GLY A 335 -25.00 -17.96 20.04
N LYS A 336 -25.56 -16.94 19.36
CA LYS A 336 -27.02 -16.77 19.24
C LYS A 336 -27.64 -17.96 18.53
N GLY A 337 -28.57 -18.65 19.21
CA GLY A 337 -29.28 -19.82 18.66
C GLY A 337 -28.48 -21.13 18.67
N ALA A 338 -27.27 -21.15 19.23
CA ALA A 338 -26.45 -22.34 19.29
C ALA A 338 -26.98 -23.34 20.36
N GLN A 339 -26.78 -24.65 20.16
CA GLN A 339 -27.34 -25.72 21.01
C GLN A 339 -26.26 -26.63 21.65
N GLY A 340 -26.43 -27.01 22.93
CA GLY A 340 -25.72 -28.15 23.54
C GLY A 340 -24.28 -27.95 24.02
N GLN A 341 -23.75 -26.72 24.12
CA GLN A 341 -22.30 -26.50 24.18
C GLN A 341 -21.75 -25.73 25.40
N SER A 342 -20.43 -25.84 25.61
CA SER A 342 -19.64 -24.99 26.52
C SER A 342 -19.14 -23.74 25.77
N ILE A 343 -19.60 -22.57 26.20
CA ILE A 343 -19.28 -21.29 25.57
C ILE A 343 -18.37 -20.46 26.49
N GLY A 344 -17.14 -20.20 26.03
CA GLY A 344 -16.12 -19.49 26.80
C GLY A 344 -15.63 -18.22 26.11
N PHE A 345 -15.76 -17.08 26.80
CA PHE A 345 -15.18 -15.81 26.39
C PHE A 345 -14.20 -15.30 27.45
N LYS A 346 -12.93 -15.06 27.10
CA LYS A 346 -11.90 -14.74 28.12
C LYS A 346 -11.78 -13.24 28.44
N ILE A 347 -11.52 -12.37 27.45
CA ILE A 347 -11.15 -10.96 27.67
C ILE A 347 -11.80 -10.04 26.62
N TYR A 348 -12.32 -8.89 27.05
CA TYR A 348 -12.79 -7.80 26.18
C TYR A 348 -12.15 -6.44 26.48
N GLY A 349 -12.03 -5.61 25.44
CA GLY A 349 -11.52 -4.23 25.46
C GLY A 349 -12.51 -3.18 25.99
N VAL A 350 -12.02 -1.96 26.19
CA VAL A 350 -12.78 -0.81 26.74
C VAL A 350 -13.57 -0.13 25.61
N ASN A 351 -14.75 0.45 25.91
CA ASN A 351 -15.63 1.15 24.94
C ASN A 351 -16.38 0.21 23.96
N ASN A 352 -16.88 -0.86 24.55
CA ASN A 352 -17.83 -1.86 24.10
C ASN A 352 -19.24 -1.51 23.60
N SER A 353 -19.69 -1.96 22.43
CA SER A 353 -21.12 -2.29 22.26
C SER A 353 -21.32 -3.80 22.06
N PHE A 354 -22.03 -4.45 22.98
CA PHE A 354 -22.36 -5.88 22.95
C PHE A 354 -23.88 -6.04 23.04
N SER A 355 -24.53 -6.63 22.02
CA SER A 355 -26.00 -6.55 21.87
C SER A 355 -26.72 -7.90 21.99
N ASP A 356 -26.21 -8.97 21.37
CA ASP A 356 -26.89 -10.28 21.36
C ASP A 356 -25.97 -11.44 21.81
N TYR A 357 -26.41 -12.26 22.77
CA TYR A 357 -25.68 -13.47 23.20
C TYR A 357 -26.59 -14.66 23.54
N ALA A 358 -26.01 -15.86 23.55
CA ALA A 358 -26.69 -17.10 23.97
C ALA A 358 -27.31 -16.99 25.38
N LYS A 359 -28.33 -17.79 25.69
CA LYS A 359 -29.03 -17.75 27.01
C LYS A 359 -28.01 -17.83 28.16
N LYS A 360 -28.19 -16.98 29.19
CA LYS A 360 -27.24 -16.72 30.30
C LYS A 360 -26.67 -17.96 31.02
N GLU A 361 -27.34 -19.09 30.96
CA GLU A 361 -27.00 -20.31 31.72
C GLU A 361 -25.85 -21.13 31.09
N SER A 362 -25.47 -20.88 29.83
CA SER A 362 -24.43 -21.65 29.11
C SER A 362 -23.15 -20.86 28.77
N VAL A 363 -23.06 -19.58 29.16
CA VAL A 363 -21.95 -18.69 28.79
C VAL A 363 -21.11 -18.31 30.01
N SER A 364 -19.80 -18.53 29.92
CA SER A 364 -18.83 -18.10 30.95
C SER A 364 -17.94 -16.96 30.43
N PHE A 365 -17.91 -15.85 31.18
CA PHE A 365 -16.98 -14.73 30.96
C PHE A 365 -15.91 -14.75 32.05
N LYS A 366 -14.62 -14.80 31.69
CA LYS A 366 -13.54 -14.89 32.69
C LYS A 366 -13.15 -13.54 33.29
N SER A 367 -13.03 -12.49 32.49
CA SER A 367 -12.63 -11.17 32.99
C SER A 367 -13.06 -10.03 32.07
N TYR A 368 -13.06 -8.82 32.63
CA TYR A 368 -13.32 -7.60 31.89
C TYR A 368 -12.33 -6.49 32.25
N THR A 369 -12.00 -5.65 31.27
CA THR A 369 -11.15 -4.47 31.49
C THR A 369 -12.04 -3.25 31.73
N LYS A 370 -12.06 -2.73 32.96
CA LYS A 370 -12.85 -1.54 33.33
C LYS A 370 -12.10 -0.26 32.97
N ALA A 371 -12.78 0.72 32.37
CA ALA A 371 -12.21 2.05 32.17
C ALA A 371 -11.95 2.71 33.53
N SER A 372 -10.68 2.86 33.94
CA SER A 372 -10.36 3.64 35.13
C SER A 372 -10.35 5.13 34.78
N SER A 373 -11.31 5.87 35.32
CA SER A 373 -11.27 7.32 35.44
C SER A 373 -10.11 7.70 36.39
N GLY A 374 -8.96 8.05 35.84
CA GLY A 374 -7.85 8.56 36.65
C GLY A 374 -6.50 8.34 35.98
N LYS A 375 -5.82 9.45 35.65
CA LYS A 375 -4.41 9.59 35.23
C LYS A 375 -3.81 8.34 34.58
N GLY A 376 -3.75 8.36 33.25
CA GLY A 376 -3.17 7.33 32.39
C GLY A 376 -2.02 6.58 33.04
N THR A 377 -2.32 5.39 33.56
CA THR A 377 -1.34 4.44 34.02
C THR A 377 -0.53 4.07 32.79
N ARG A 378 0.66 4.66 32.68
CA ARG A 378 1.68 4.24 31.72
C ARG A 378 1.93 2.76 32.02
N MET A 379 1.29 1.88 31.25
CA MET A 379 1.90 0.61 30.91
C MET A 379 3.31 0.98 30.46
N ALA A 380 4.33 0.54 31.20
CA ALA A 380 5.70 0.74 30.81
C ALA A 380 5.87 0.08 29.44
N ALA A 381 5.73 0.87 28.38
CA ALA A 381 6.18 0.49 27.07
C ALA A 381 7.67 0.24 27.28
N SER A 382 8.08 -1.03 27.23
CA SER A 382 9.50 -1.32 27.13
C SER A 382 9.98 -0.48 25.94
N GLY A 383 10.97 0.39 26.17
CA GLY A 383 11.44 1.40 25.21
C GLY A 383 12.00 0.84 23.90
N SER A 384 11.84 -0.47 23.70
CA SER A 384 12.21 -1.29 22.55
C SER A 384 11.06 -1.48 21.54
N LEU A 385 9.79 -1.50 21.98
CA LEU A 385 8.68 -1.97 21.12
C LEU A 385 8.06 -0.90 20.20
N VAL A 386 8.16 0.39 20.54
CA VAL A 386 7.61 1.49 19.71
C VAL A 386 8.55 1.84 18.54
N LYS A 387 9.84 1.54 18.66
CA LYS A 387 10.86 1.77 17.61
C LYS A 387 10.76 0.83 16.41
N ARG A 388 9.86 -0.15 16.44
CA ARG A 388 9.76 -1.21 15.42
C ARG A 388 8.81 -0.88 14.27
N TRP A 389 8.01 0.18 14.39
CA TRP A 389 6.91 0.53 13.49
C TRP A 389 7.21 1.61 12.47
N VAL A 390 8.14 2.50 12.81
CA VAL A 390 8.59 3.56 11.91
C VAL A 390 10.03 3.27 11.60
N GLU A 391 10.30 3.08 10.31
CA GLU A 391 11.65 2.80 9.83
C GLU A 391 12.64 3.81 10.44
N PRO A 392 13.75 3.33 11.04
CA PRO A 392 14.77 4.20 11.59
C PRO A 392 15.24 5.24 10.57
N GLY A 393 15.28 6.51 10.96
CA GLY A 393 15.70 7.61 10.08
C GLY A 393 14.60 8.20 9.21
N LYS A 394 13.40 7.58 9.14
CA LYS A 394 12.26 8.13 8.38
C LYS A 394 11.86 9.54 8.84
N PHE A 395 11.92 9.76 10.15
CA PHE A 395 11.82 11.09 10.75
C PHE A 395 13.00 11.32 11.71
N PHE A 396 13.45 12.55 11.82
CA PHE A 396 14.54 12.95 12.71
C PHE A 396 14.36 14.39 13.22
N ARG A 397 15.18 14.76 14.22
CA ARG A 397 15.18 16.10 14.81
C ARG A 397 16.15 17.00 14.04
N GLU A 398 15.83 18.29 13.94
CA GLU A 398 16.65 19.25 13.19
C GLU A 398 18.09 19.31 13.72
N SER A 399 18.27 19.11 15.04
CA SER A 399 19.57 19.04 15.69
C SER A 399 20.52 17.95 15.16
N MET A 400 20.00 16.96 14.43
CA MET A 400 20.77 15.88 13.82
C MET A 400 21.44 16.29 12.49
N LEU A 401 20.98 17.37 11.84
CA LEU A 401 21.62 17.92 10.62
C LEU A 401 22.87 18.73 10.97
N LYS A 402 23.87 18.06 11.56
CA LYS A 402 25.15 18.64 11.93
C LYS A 402 26.29 17.77 11.44
N LYS A 403 27.31 18.41 10.87
CA LYS A 403 28.51 17.72 10.38
C LYS A 403 29.08 16.77 11.43
N GLY A 404 29.35 15.54 11.02
CA GLY A 404 29.89 14.47 11.86
C GLY A 404 28.85 13.61 12.59
N VAL A 405 27.57 14.00 12.61
CA VAL A 405 26.50 13.16 13.17
C VAL A 405 26.33 11.92 12.30
N VAL A 406 26.25 10.75 12.94
CA VAL A 406 25.89 9.49 12.29
C VAL A 406 24.43 9.17 12.61
N MET A 407 23.63 8.89 11.59
CA MET A 407 22.21 8.57 11.75
C MET A 407 21.75 7.53 10.73
N PRO A 408 20.71 6.73 11.06
CA PRO A 408 20.11 5.83 10.09
C PRO A 408 19.44 6.62 8.96
N MET A 409 19.58 6.11 7.74
CA MET A 409 18.89 6.57 6.54
C MET A 409 17.73 5.61 6.22
N PRO A 410 16.51 6.11 6.01
CA PRO A 410 15.38 5.25 5.64
C PRO A 410 15.53 4.71 4.22
N ASP A 411 14.64 3.81 3.81
CA ASP A 411 14.43 3.41 2.42
C ASP A 411 13.85 4.60 1.64
N ILE A 412 14.73 5.40 1.03
CA ILE A 412 14.34 6.54 0.19
C ILE A 412 14.11 6.15 -1.28
N GLN A 413 14.16 4.86 -1.61
CA GLN A 413 13.95 4.39 -2.96
C GLN A 413 12.48 4.52 -3.36
N ASP A 414 12.22 5.13 -4.51
CA ASP A 414 10.88 5.16 -5.07
C ASP A 414 10.58 3.82 -5.71
N LYS A 415 9.52 3.19 -5.20
CA LYS A 415 8.96 1.95 -5.72
C LYS A 415 7.69 2.24 -6.49
N MET A 416 7.49 3.38 -7.13
CA MET A 416 6.37 3.57 -8.06
C MET A 416 6.80 3.22 -9.48
N PRO A 417 5.88 2.75 -10.34
CA PRO A 417 6.19 2.54 -11.74
C PRO A 417 6.63 3.87 -12.37
N LYS A 418 7.62 3.78 -13.26
CA LYS A 418 8.02 4.93 -14.06
C LYS A 418 6.85 5.35 -14.94
N ARG A 419 6.55 6.64 -14.89
CA ARG A 419 5.54 7.31 -15.70
C ARG A 419 6.09 8.66 -16.11
N SER A 420 5.53 9.26 -17.13
CA SER A 420 5.88 10.64 -17.55
C SER A 420 4.70 11.59 -17.38
N PHE A 421 5.01 12.88 -17.20
CA PHE A 421 3.99 13.92 -17.24
C PHE A 421 3.33 13.92 -18.61
N LEU A 422 2.04 14.25 -18.63
CA LEU A 422 1.39 14.60 -19.89
C LEU A 422 1.69 16.07 -20.22
N PRO A 423 1.84 16.41 -21.51
CA PRO A 423 1.87 17.81 -21.92
C PRO A 423 0.56 18.49 -21.48
N ARG A 424 0.63 19.74 -21.02
CA ARG A 424 -0.57 20.49 -20.59
C ARG A 424 -1.69 20.50 -21.65
N THR A 425 -1.33 20.50 -22.93
CA THR A 425 -2.25 20.47 -24.08
C THR A 425 -3.09 19.19 -24.17
N ILE A 426 -2.70 18.13 -23.46
CA ILE A 426 -3.43 16.86 -23.32
C ILE A 426 -4.06 16.79 -21.93
N SER A 427 -3.29 17.00 -20.85
CA SER A 427 -3.78 16.82 -19.47
C SER A 427 -4.97 17.71 -19.14
N SER A 428 -4.99 18.96 -19.63
CA SER A 428 -6.11 19.90 -19.42
C SER A 428 -7.43 19.50 -20.07
N LYS A 429 -7.41 18.50 -20.96
CA LYS A 429 -8.60 17.96 -21.64
C LYS A 429 -9.09 16.65 -21.04
N LEU A 430 -8.35 16.09 -20.09
CA LEU A 430 -8.77 14.90 -19.36
C LEU A 430 -9.64 15.30 -18.17
N PRO A 431 -10.75 14.58 -17.91
CA PRO A 431 -11.51 14.78 -16.68
C PRO A 431 -10.62 14.46 -15.46
N PHE A 432 -10.66 15.30 -14.44
CA PHE A 432 -9.91 15.09 -13.20
C PHE A 432 -10.78 15.45 -11.99
N ALA A 433 -11.78 14.59 -11.73
CA ALA A 433 -12.67 14.71 -10.57
C ALA A 433 -13.34 13.36 -10.27
N THR A 434 -13.61 13.06 -9.00
CA THR A 434 -14.33 11.84 -8.59
C THR A 434 -15.73 11.79 -9.21
N SER A 435 -16.39 12.95 -9.36
CA SER A 435 -17.68 13.07 -10.05
C SER A 435 -17.67 12.69 -11.54
N LYS A 436 -16.47 12.58 -12.14
CA LYS A 436 -16.25 12.23 -13.55
C LYS A 436 -15.55 10.88 -13.72
N ILE A 437 -15.61 10.03 -12.69
CA ILE A 437 -14.92 8.73 -12.69
C ILE A 437 -15.34 7.83 -13.87
N ALA A 438 -16.60 7.85 -14.29
CA ALA A 438 -17.07 7.05 -15.42
C ALA A 438 -16.33 7.38 -16.74
N GLU A 439 -16.06 8.66 -16.99
CA GLU A 439 -15.32 9.11 -18.17
C GLU A 439 -13.84 8.69 -18.08
N LEU A 440 -13.23 8.80 -16.90
CA LEU A 440 -11.85 8.34 -16.66
C LEU A 440 -11.71 6.83 -16.85
N LYS A 441 -12.67 6.05 -16.35
CA LYS A 441 -12.71 4.59 -16.51
C LYS A 441 -12.79 4.21 -17.98
N GLN A 442 -13.63 4.89 -18.75
CA GLN A 442 -13.72 4.68 -20.19
C GLN A 442 -12.40 5.03 -20.90
N ILE A 443 -11.73 6.12 -20.52
CA ILE A 443 -10.46 6.54 -21.14
C ILE A 443 -9.35 5.53 -20.90
N PHE A 444 -9.23 5.04 -19.66
CA PHE A 444 -8.12 4.16 -19.24
C PHE A 444 -8.47 2.67 -19.20
N HIS A 445 -9.62 2.29 -19.76
CA HIS A 445 -10.13 0.91 -19.74
C HIS A 445 -10.12 0.30 -18.32
N ALA A 446 -10.59 1.07 -17.35
CA ALA A 446 -10.64 0.65 -15.95
C ALA A 446 -12.01 0.03 -15.65
N ASP A 447 -12.06 -1.30 -15.57
CA ASP A 447 -13.26 -2.05 -15.21
C ASP A 447 -13.73 -1.75 -13.77
N ASP A 448 -15.01 -2.03 -13.51
CA ASP A 448 -15.60 -1.95 -12.17
C ASP A 448 -14.85 -2.86 -11.17
N ASN A 449 -14.50 -2.29 -10.03
CA ASN A 449 -13.66 -2.86 -8.99
C ASN A 449 -12.25 -3.25 -9.45
N SER A 450 -11.75 -2.74 -10.57
CA SER A 450 -10.37 -3.01 -11.02
C SER A 450 -9.33 -2.23 -10.22
N THR A 451 -8.06 -2.65 -10.33
CA THR A 451 -6.91 -1.88 -9.83
C THR A 451 -6.85 -0.50 -10.40
N MET A 452 -7.11 -0.39 -11.70
CA MET A 452 -7.02 0.89 -12.38
C MET A 452 -8.10 1.84 -11.85
N GLU A 453 -9.31 1.35 -11.61
CA GLU A 453 -10.36 2.15 -11.01
C GLU A 453 -9.95 2.63 -9.61
N LYS A 454 -9.43 1.72 -8.77
CA LYS A 454 -9.00 2.10 -7.42
C LYS A 454 -7.84 3.09 -7.42
N ILE A 455 -6.81 2.87 -8.25
CA ILE A 455 -5.70 3.82 -8.43
C ILE A 455 -6.23 5.20 -8.80
N ILE A 456 -7.17 5.27 -9.75
CA ILE A 456 -7.76 6.53 -10.19
C ILE A 456 -8.56 7.16 -9.05
N LEU A 457 -9.44 6.40 -8.38
CA LEU A 457 -10.27 6.88 -7.28
C LEU A 457 -9.46 7.37 -6.09
N ASP A 458 -8.49 6.60 -5.61
CA ASP A 458 -7.66 6.92 -4.45
C ASP A 458 -6.88 8.22 -4.70
N ALA A 459 -6.29 8.37 -5.89
CA ALA A 459 -5.60 9.60 -6.27
C ALA A 459 -6.56 10.79 -6.33
N LEU A 460 -7.74 10.64 -6.95
CA LEU A 460 -8.73 11.72 -7.00
C LEU A 460 -9.20 12.13 -5.60
N GLN A 461 -9.48 11.17 -4.72
CA GLN A 461 -9.89 11.43 -3.35
C GLN A 461 -8.80 12.14 -2.54
N GLU A 462 -7.53 11.75 -2.68
CA GLU A 462 -6.40 12.45 -2.07
C GLU A 462 -6.31 13.91 -2.56
N CYS A 463 -6.45 14.09 -3.88
CA CYS A 463 -6.41 15.40 -4.52
C CYS A 463 -7.59 16.31 -4.12
N GLU A 464 -8.78 15.74 -3.96
CA GLU A 464 -10.02 16.45 -3.62
C GLU A 464 -10.23 16.65 -2.11
N ARG A 465 -9.46 15.96 -1.25
CA ARG A 465 -9.50 16.16 0.21
C ARG A 465 -9.44 17.64 0.57
N ALA A 466 -10.16 18.09 1.59
CA ALA A 466 -10.00 19.47 2.06
C ALA A 466 -8.54 19.74 2.51
N PRO A 467 -7.94 20.90 2.18
CA PRO A 467 -6.63 21.27 2.71
C PRO A 467 -6.66 21.36 4.23
N SER A 468 -5.54 21.00 4.86
CA SER A 468 -5.33 21.23 6.29
C SER A 468 -5.24 22.74 6.59
N ALA A 469 -5.41 23.13 7.86
CA ALA A 469 -5.32 24.54 8.24
C ALA A 469 -3.96 25.15 7.84
N GLY A 470 -3.99 26.19 7.00
CA GLY A 470 -2.80 26.86 6.48
C GLY A 470 -2.09 26.12 5.33
N GLU A 471 -2.61 24.97 4.87
CA GLU A 471 -2.10 24.24 3.71
C GLU A 471 -2.67 24.83 2.42
N THR A 472 -1.80 25.08 1.44
CA THR A 472 -2.20 25.30 0.05
C THR A 472 -1.79 24.08 -0.75
N LYS A 473 -2.69 23.44 -1.48
CA LYS A 473 -2.40 22.20 -2.23
C LYS A 473 -3.01 22.16 -3.61
N ARG A 474 -2.42 21.36 -4.50
CA ARG A 474 -2.90 21.09 -5.85
C ARG A 474 -2.27 19.80 -6.37
N CYS A 475 -3.09 18.96 -6.99
CA CYS A 475 -2.56 17.88 -7.82
C CYS A 475 -2.25 18.38 -9.23
N VAL A 476 -1.11 17.97 -9.77
CA VAL A 476 -0.60 18.43 -11.07
C VAL A 476 -0.25 17.23 -11.95
N GLY A 477 -0.87 17.19 -13.13
CA GLY A 477 -0.65 16.15 -14.16
C GLY A 477 0.31 16.58 -15.28
N SER A 478 0.81 17.81 -15.23
CA SER A 478 1.80 18.37 -16.15
C SER A 478 2.89 19.10 -15.36
N ALA A 479 4.10 19.14 -15.93
CA ALA A 479 5.22 19.85 -15.31
C ALA A 479 4.98 21.37 -15.31
N GLU A 480 4.26 21.89 -16.31
CA GLU A 480 3.85 23.28 -16.39
C GLU A 480 2.92 23.66 -15.24
N ASP A 481 1.93 22.81 -14.90
CA ASP A 481 1.03 23.07 -13.77
C ASP A 481 1.77 23.04 -12.42
N MET A 482 2.80 22.20 -12.31
CA MET A 482 3.70 22.20 -11.16
C MET A 482 4.47 23.51 -11.05
N ILE A 483 5.05 24.01 -12.14
CA ILE A 483 5.78 25.29 -12.19
C ILE A 483 4.84 26.44 -11.82
N ASP A 484 3.63 26.47 -12.37
CA ASP A 484 2.65 27.52 -12.07
C ASP A 484 2.25 27.48 -10.59
N PHE A 485 2.03 26.30 -10.03
CA PHE A 485 1.71 26.16 -8.62
C PHE A 485 2.85 26.66 -7.74
N ALA A 486 4.08 26.20 -7.99
CA ALA A 486 5.25 26.61 -7.23
C ALA A 486 5.50 28.12 -7.30
N THR A 487 5.42 28.70 -8.51
CA THR A 487 5.66 30.14 -8.71
C THR A 487 4.54 31.03 -8.21
N THR A 488 3.30 30.53 -8.17
CA THR A 488 2.16 31.23 -7.53
C THR A 488 2.35 31.32 -6.02
N VAL A 489 2.88 30.27 -5.40
CA VAL A 489 3.05 30.19 -3.94
C VAL A 489 4.32 30.92 -3.47
N LEU A 490 5.44 30.72 -4.17
CA LEU A 490 6.78 31.16 -3.72
C LEU A 490 7.34 32.36 -4.49
N GLY A 491 6.62 32.82 -5.52
CA GLY A 491 7.14 33.79 -6.49
C GLY A 491 8.01 33.14 -7.58
N ARG A 492 8.57 33.97 -8.47
CA ARG A 492 9.28 33.48 -9.66
C ARG A 492 10.77 33.17 -9.44
N ASN A 493 11.34 33.57 -8.31
CA ASN A 493 12.73 33.29 -7.96
C ASN A 493 12.82 32.01 -7.12
N VAL A 494 12.70 30.85 -7.78
CA VAL A 494 12.58 29.54 -7.11
C VAL A 494 13.57 28.51 -7.66
N VAL A 495 13.91 27.54 -6.81
CA VAL A 495 14.70 26.35 -7.18
C VAL A 495 14.01 25.11 -6.64
N VAL A 496 13.89 24.09 -7.48
CA VAL A 496 13.38 22.76 -7.10
C VAL A 496 14.53 21.82 -6.79
N ARG A 497 14.40 21.07 -5.70
CA ARG A 497 15.44 20.21 -5.15
C ARG A 497 14.90 18.82 -4.85
N SER A 498 15.73 17.81 -5.05
CA SER A 498 15.49 16.41 -4.70
C SER A 498 16.80 15.81 -4.20
N THR A 499 16.72 14.77 -3.37
CA THR A 499 17.90 13.96 -3.05
C THR A 499 18.46 13.34 -4.33
N GLU A 500 19.78 13.39 -4.49
CA GLU A 500 20.50 13.10 -5.75
C GLU A 500 20.40 11.62 -6.17
N ASN A 501 20.59 10.69 -5.22
CA ASN A 501 20.50 9.25 -5.47
C ASN A 501 20.02 8.49 -4.22
N VAL A 502 20.01 7.16 -4.26
CA VAL A 502 19.55 6.31 -3.15
C VAL A 502 20.69 5.68 -2.34
N ASN A 503 21.95 6.04 -2.63
CA ASN A 503 23.09 5.48 -1.91
C ASN A 503 23.02 5.86 -0.43
N GLY A 504 23.28 4.88 0.43
CA GLY A 504 23.16 4.99 1.87
C GLY A 504 21.77 4.65 2.42
N ALA A 505 20.74 4.45 1.57
CA ALA A 505 19.43 3.98 2.01
C ALA A 505 19.54 2.68 2.82
N LYS A 506 18.74 2.55 3.89
CA LYS A 506 18.74 1.42 4.85
C LYS A 506 20.05 1.22 5.63
N HIS A 507 21.01 2.12 5.50
CA HIS A 507 22.28 2.08 6.22
C HIS A 507 22.44 3.34 7.09
N ASN A 508 23.42 3.31 8.00
CA ASN A 508 23.82 4.52 8.69
C ASN A 508 24.63 5.42 7.74
N VAL A 509 24.35 6.71 7.76
CA VAL A 509 25.08 7.73 7.01
C VAL A 509 25.67 8.75 7.97
N MET A 510 26.82 9.32 7.59
CA MET A 510 27.41 10.45 8.31
C MET A 510 27.06 11.76 7.60
N ILE A 511 26.53 12.73 8.36
CA ILE A 511 26.25 14.06 7.85
C ILE A 511 27.57 14.79 7.55
N GLY A 512 27.72 15.24 6.31
CA GLY A 512 28.85 16.01 5.82
C GLY A 512 28.61 17.52 5.92
N SER A 513 28.84 18.24 4.82
CA SER A 513 28.51 19.67 4.74
C SER A 513 26.98 19.84 4.79
N VAL A 514 26.49 20.90 5.43
CA VAL A 514 25.05 21.22 5.53
C VAL A 514 24.85 22.66 5.15
N LYS A 515 23.93 22.92 4.21
CA LYS A 515 23.52 24.25 3.75
C LYS A 515 22.04 24.42 4.02
N GLY A 516 21.68 25.41 4.84
CA GLY A 516 20.29 25.82 5.02
C GLY A 516 19.87 26.77 3.91
N ILE A 517 18.73 26.48 3.27
CA ILE A 517 18.13 27.36 2.27
C ILE A 517 17.60 28.63 2.96
N ASN A 518 17.58 29.76 2.27
CA ASN A 518 17.27 31.09 2.82
C ASN A 518 18.19 31.46 3.99
N GLY A 519 19.47 31.06 3.90
CA GLY A 519 20.45 31.22 4.98
C GLY A 519 20.07 30.46 6.26
N GLY A 520 19.29 29.37 6.15
CA GLY A 520 18.79 28.58 7.28
C GLY A 520 17.63 29.22 8.05
N LYS A 521 17.07 30.34 7.55
CA LYS A 521 15.91 30.99 8.17
C LYS A 521 14.63 30.22 7.83
N VAL A 522 13.58 30.46 8.63
CA VAL A 522 12.25 29.96 8.33
C VAL A 522 11.82 30.46 6.95
N THR A 523 11.31 29.57 6.13
CA THR A 523 10.84 29.86 4.78
C THR A 523 9.51 29.15 4.53
N GLN A 524 8.90 29.48 3.41
CA GLN A 524 7.86 28.68 2.78
C GLN A 524 8.50 27.74 1.76
N SER A 525 7.92 26.55 1.59
CA SER A 525 8.27 25.62 0.51
C SER A 525 7.02 25.04 -0.14
N VAL A 526 7.19 24.50 -1.34
CA VAL A 526 6.18 23.65 -1.98
C VAL A 526 6.79 22.26 -2.12
N SER A 527 6.30 21.30 -1.36
CA SER A 527 6.66 19.89 -1.52
C SER A 527 5.73 19.25 -2.53
N CYS A 528 6.28 18.43 -3.43
CA CYS A 528 5.52 17.67 -4.41
C CYS A 528 5.86 16.20 -4.24
N HIS A 529 4.84 15.40 -3.98
CA HIS A 529 4.91 13.96 -3.79
C HIS A 529 4.24 13.24 -4.95
N GLN A 530 4.86 12.16 -5.42
CA GLN A 530 4.29 11.39 -6.51
C GLN A 530 3.07 10.61 -6.03
N SER A 531 1.92 10.76 -6.70
CA SER A 531 0.73 9.93 -6.47
C SER A 531 0.60 8.89 -7.60
N LEU A 532 0.15 7.69 -7.27
CA LEU A 532 -0.08 6.66 -8.28
C LEU A 532 -1.32 7.01 -9.13
N PHE A 533 -1.17 7.03 -10.44
CA PHE A 533 -2.17 7.43 -11.43
C PHE A 533 -1.72 6.95 -12.82
N PRO A 534 -2.60 6.77 -13.82
CA PRO A 534 -2.22 6.34 -15.17
C PRO A 534 -1.06 7.14 -15.80
N TYR A 535 -1.07 8.45 -15.67
CA TYR A 535 0.08 9.30 -16.02
C TYR A 535 0.78 9.82 -14.75
N LEU A 536 1.95 10.44 -14.91
CA LEU A 536 2.66 11.00 -13.76
C LEU A 536 1.84 12.13 -13.13
N LEU A 537 1.41 11.90 -11.89
CA LEU A 537 0.64 12.82 -11.08
C LEU A 537 1.45 13.16 -9.84
N TYR A 538 1.50 14.44 -9.49
CA TYR A 538 2.06 14.89 -8.24
C TYR A 538 1.01 15.58 -7.38
N TYR A 539 0.91 15.16 -6.13
CA TYR A 539 0.30 15.94 -5.07
C TYR A 539 1.31 16.99 -4.60
N CYS A 540 1.09 18.25 -4.95
CA CYS A 540 1.89 19.37 -4.47
C CYS A 540 1.18 20.11 -3.35
N HIS A 541 1.90 20.47 -2.30
CA HIS A 541 1.38 21.27 -1.21
C HIS A 541 2.42 22.19 -0.59
N SER A 542 1.95 23.22 0.10
CA SER A 542 2.77 24.20 0.79
C SER A 542 2.26 24.41 2.20
N VAL A 543 3.20 24.45 3.14
CA VAL A 543 2.98 24.86 4.53
C VAL A 543 3.95 25.99 4.88
N PRO A 544 3.53 26.99 5.67
CA PRO A 544 4.23 28.28 5.74
C PRO A 544 5.46 28.33 6.68
N LYS A 545 5.68 27.32 7.52
CA LYS A 545 6.73 27.33 8.57
C LYS A 545 7.65 26.13 8.47
N VAL A 546 8.56 26.19 7.51
CA VAL A 546 9.55 25.12 7.28
C VAL A 546 10.97 25.66 7.23
N ARG A 547 11.94 24.75 7.32
CA ARG A 547 13.32 24.98 6.88
C ARG A 547 13.73 23.86 5.95
N VAL A 548 14.47 24.20 4.90
CA VAL A 548 14.97 23.25 3.90
C VAL A 548 16.49 23.23 3.98
N TYR A 549 17.07 22.05 3.84
CA TYR A 549 18.50 21.81 3.95
C TYR A 549 18.99 20.95 2.79
N GLU A 550 20.17 21.28 2.27
CA GLU A 550 21.00 20.41 1.43
C GLU A 550 22.15 19.90 2.28
N ALA A 551 22.40 18.60 2.26
CA ALA A 551 23.46 17.98 3.04
C ALA A 551 24.23 16.94 2.23
N ASP A 552 25.55 16.96 2.31
CA ASP A 552 26.34 15.82 1.85
C ASP A 552 26.14 14.65 2.81
N LEU A 553 25.93 13.47 2.25
CA LEU A 553 25.85 12.22 3.00
C LEU A 553 27.11 11.42 2.70
N LEU A 554 27.80 11.03 3.77
CA LEU A 554 29.08 10.35 3.70
C LEU A 554 28.94 8.92 4.23
N ASP A 555 29.75 8.02 3.68
CA ASP A 555 29.95 6.70 4.27
C ASP A 555 30.60 6.85 5.67
N PRO A 556 30.03 6.25 6.73
CA PRO A 556 30.54 6.45 8.09
C PRO A 556 31.98 5.98 8.31
N LEU A 557 32.51 5.06 7.50
CA LEU A 557 33.85 4.50 7.66
C LEU A 557 34.88 5.27 6.84
N SER A 558 34.73 5.26 5.51
CA SER A 558 35.64 5.88 4.55
C SER A 558 35.54 7.40 4.50
N LYS A 559 34.45 7.99 5.01
CA LYS A 559 34.12 9.42 4.92
C LYS A 559 33.94 9.93 3.48
N ALA A 560 33.91 9.04 2.50
CA ALA A 560 33.64 9.40 1.11
C ALA A 560 32.21 9.90 0.97
N LYS A 561 32.00 10.93 0.14
CA LYS A 561 30.65 11.38 -0.21
C LYS A 561 29.98 10.31 -1.07
N ILE A 562 28.83 9.82 -0.60
CA ILE A 562 28.03 8.79 -1.28
C ILE A 562 26.77 9.37 -1.93
N ASN A 563 26.26 10.47 -1.40
CA ASN A 563 25.00 11.09 -1.84
C ASN A 563 24.94 12.57 -1.45
N HIS A 564 24.00 13.30 -2.04
CA HIS A 564 23.63 14.66 -1.68
C HIS A 564 22.13 14.69 -1.36
N GLY A 565 21.81 14.77 -0.07
CA GLY A 565 20.46 14.68 0.46
C GLY A 565 19.79 16.04 0.59
N VAL A 566 18.48 16.07 0.34
CA VAL A 566 17.63 17.23 0.63
C VAL A 566 16.73 16.87 1.80
N ALA A 567 16.68 17.71 2.82
CA ALA A 567 15.82 17.54 3.99
C ALA A 567 14.89 18.73 4.15
N ILE A 568 13.69 18.46 4.67
CA ILE A 568 12.74 19.49 5.09
C ILE A 568 12.37 19.26 6.55
N CYS A 569 12.31 20.35 7.31
CA CYS A 569 11.91 20.38 8.71
C CYS A 569 10.63 21.20 8.85
N HIS A 570 9.57 20.56 9.32
CA HIS A 570 8.29 21.19 9.67
C HIS A 570 8.37 21.72 11.09
N LEU A 571 8.33 23.05 11.24
CA LEU A 571 8.51 23.70 12.55
C LEU A 571 7.20 23.83 13.34
N ASP A 572 6.06 23.78 12.65
CA ASP A 572 4.73 23.86 13.25
C ASP A 572 3.94 22.60 12.90
N THR A 573 3.91 21.66 13.84
CA THR A 573 3.23 20.37 13.70
C THR A 573 1.91 20.33 14.48
N SER A 574 1.39 21.49 14.90
CA SER A 574 0.19 21.58 15.76
C SER A 574 -1.07 21.01 15.11
N ALA A 575 -1.18 21.13 13.79
CA ALA A 575 -2.30 20.59 13.01
C ALA A 575 -2.15 19.11 12.63
N TRP A 576 -1.04 18.46 12.99
CA TRP A 576 -0.81 17.05 12.64
C TRP A 576 -1.60 16.14 13.58
N SER A 577 -2.00 14.97 13.07
CA SER A 577 -2.66 13.96 13.92
C SER A 577 -1.73 13.54 15.07
N PRO A 578 -2.23 13.41 16.31
CA PRO A 578 -1.45 12.84 17.43
C PRO A 578 -0.91 11.44 17.15
N THR A 579 -1.51 10.71 16.20
CA THR A 579 -1.10 9.36 15.78
C THR A 579 -0.15 9.37 14.58
N HIS A 580 0.28 10.56 14.10
CA HIS A 580 1.20 10.66 12.97
C HIS A 580 2.52 9.93 13.27
N GLY A 581 3.05 9.18 12.30
CA GLY A 581 4.22 8.31 12.51
C GLY A 581 5.46 9.03 13.05
N SER A 582 5.61 10.33 12.79
CA SER A 582 6.69 11.15 13.36
C SER A 582 6.66 11.22 14.89
N PHE A 583 5.48 11.29 15.49
CA PHE A 583 5.30 11.35 16.94
C PHE A 583 5.58 10.00 17.60
N MET A 584 5.23 8.92 16.91
CA MET A 584 5.61 7.56 17.32
C MET A 584 7.13 7.35 17.26
N ALA A 585 7.79 7.87 16.22
CA ALA A 585 9.24 7.74 16.04
C ALA A 585 10.05 8.61 17.02
N LEU A 586 9.59 9.84 17.27
CA LEU A 586 10.34 10.85 18.04
C LEU A 586 9.87 10.99 19.50
N GLY A 587 8.78 10.32 19.89
CA GLY A 587 8.31 10.24 21.28
C GLY A 587 7.65 11.50 21.84
N SER A 588 7.03 12.32 20.99
CA SER A 588 6.36 13.58 21.38
C SER A 588 4.99 13.70 20.68
N GLY A 589 4.35 14.88 20.70
CA GLY A 589 3.01 15.09 20.11
C GLY A 589 2.89 16.36 19.27
N PRO A 590 1.71 16.61 18.66
CA PRO A 590 1.46 17.76 17.81
C PRO A 590 1.83 19.08 18.48
N GLY A 591 2.60 19.92 17.77
CA GLY A 591 3.00 21.26 18.21
C GLY A 591 4.09 21.29 19.28
N GLN A 592 4.58 20.14 19.76
CA GLN A 592 5.61 20.08 20.79
C GLN A 592 7.03 20.00 20.21
N ILE A 593 7.13 19.55 18.95
CA ILE A 593 8.40 19.26 18.30
C ILE A 593 8.37 19.63 16.81
N GLU A 594 9.52 20.07 16.29
CA GLU A 594 9.78 20.05 14.85
C GLU A 594 10.00 18.62 14.34
N VAL A 595 9.58 18.36 13.11
CA VAL A 595 9.75 17.05 12.47
C VAL A 595 10.49 17.26 11.16
N CYS A 596 11.67 16.65 11.03
CA CYS A 596 12.41 16.62 9.79
C CYS A 596 12.31 15.26 9.10
N HIS A 597 12.35 15.29 7.78
CA HIS A 597 12.51 14.09 6.96
C HIS A 597 13.32 14.41 5.71
N TRP A 598 13.91 13.38 5.11
CA TRP A 598 14.54 13.47 3.80
C TRP A 598 13.47 13.59 2.72
N ILE A 599 13.81 14.25 1.61
CA ILE A 599 13.06 14.21 0.36
C ILE A 599 13.45 12.91 -0.34
N PHE A 600 12.49 12.05 -0.61
CA PHE A 600 12.74 10.71 -1.14
C PHE A 600 13.03 10.78 -2.64
N GLN A 601 13.48 9.68 -3.24
CA GLN A 601 13.63 9.60 -4.69
C GLN A 601 12.29 9.96 -5.36
N ASN A 602 12.35 10.74 -6.44
CA ASN A 602 11.20 11.26 -7.18
C ASN A 602 10.28 12.24 -6.44
N ASP A 603 10.38 12.40 -5.13
CA ASP A 603 9.80 13.54 -4.43
C ASP A 603 10.66 14.78 -4.64
N MET A 604 10.07 15.97 -4.46
CA MET A 604 10.81 17.22 -4.62
C MET A 604 10.27 18.33 -3.75
N THR A 605 11.11 19.29 -3.42
CA THR A 605 10.74 20.51 -2.72
C THR A 605 11.20 21.74 -3.50
N TRP A 606 10.28 22.68 -3.71
CA TRP A 606 10.56 24.01 -4.22
C TRP A 606 10.75 24.96 -3.06
N ALA A 607 11.74 25.82 -3.15
CA ALA A 607 11.94 26.93 -2.23
C ALA A 607 12.51 28.12 -3.01
N ILE A 608 12.60 29.28 -2.36
CA ILE A 608 13.26 30.44 -2.95
C ILE A 608 14.70 30.09 -3.41
N ALA A 609 15.18 30.76 -4.44
CA ALA A 609 16.58 30.69 -4.82
C ALA A 609 17.41 31.57 -3.88
N ASP A 610 18.55 31.05 -3.44
CA ASP A 610 19.53 31.74 -2.59
C ASP A 610 20.63 32.40 -3.41
#